data_AF-A0A949MNG8-F1
#
_entry.id   AF-A0A949MNG8-F1
#
_cell.length_a   1.000
_cell.length_b   1.000
_cell.length_c   1.000
_cell.angle_alpha   90.00
_cell.angle_beta   90.00
_cell.angle_gamma   90.00
#
_symmetry.space_group_name_H-M   'P 1'
#
loop_
_entity.id
_entity.type
_entity.pdbx_description
1 polymer ?
#
loop_
_entity_poly.entity_id
_entity_poly.type
_entity_poly.pdbx_seq_one_letter_code
_entity_poly.pdbx_strand_id
1 'polypeptide(L)'
;MLAAGWTRIEQEQHLMGRAGFVGDEIGSAVIGARLVRDIMRLCFLMEKRYAPYPKWFGTAFQKLHCAPLISKNLESSLAAISWEVRQQCLKPAYETIARMHNKLHITDPLNETTRSFHERQFIVMSMGAFSEAILQKIEDPQAEPLPQSRESALSTNLATALIYSAIGPGDR
;
A
#
# COMPACT_ATOMS: atom_id res chain seq x y z
N MET A 1 5.72 -9.14 -5.89
CA MET A 1 4.58 -8.55 -5.14
C MET A 1 5.01 -7.49 -4.12
N LEU A 2 6.00 -7.74 -3.25
CA LEU A 2 6.48 -6.74 -2.28
C LEU A 2 7.00 -5.45 -2.95
N ALA A 3 7.84 -5.58 -3.98
CA ALA A 3 8.33 -4.42 -4.75
C ALA A 3 7.17 -3.54 -5.27
N ALA A 4 6.20 -4.14 -5.96
CA ALA A 4 5.01 -3.43 -6.46
C ALA A 4 4.18 -2.77 -5.33
N GLY A 5 4.14 -3.36 -4.14
CA GLY A 5 3.48 -2.75 -2.98
C GLY A 5 4.19 -1.47 -2.53
N TRP A 6 5.52 -1.51 -2.42
CA TRP A 6 6.33 -0.33 -2.14
C TRP A 6 6.20 0.74 -3.25
N THR A 7 6.17 0.34 -4.52
CA THR A 7 5.97 1.26 -5.66
C THR A 7 4.64 2.01 -5.57
N ARG A 8 3.52 1.34 -5.25
CA ARG A 8 2.21 2.00 -5.13
C ARG A 8 2.20 3.06 -4.03
N ILE A 9 2.85 2.78 -2.90
CA ILE A 9 2.95 3.77 -1.81
C ILE A 9 3.82 4.97 -2.24
N GLU A 10 4.96 4.74 -2.90
CA GLU A 10 5.83 5.80 -3.41
C GLU A 10 5.08 6.76 -4.35
N GLN A 11 4.32 6.20 -5.28
CA GLN A 11 3.58 6.96 -6.30
C GLN A 11 2.50 7.87 -5.69
N GLU A 12 1.95 7.52 -4.51
CA GLU A 12 0.82 8.24 -3.93
C GLU A 12 1.15 9.06 -2.68
N GLN A 13 2.20 8.71 -1.91
CA GLN A 13 2.44 9.32 -0.58
C GLN A 13 2.49 10.85 -0.62
N HIS A 14 3.08 11.40 -1.68
CA HIS A 14 3.27 12.83 -1.85
C HIS A 14 2.00 13.53 -2.36
N LEU A 15 1.03 12.80 -2.92
CA LEU A 15 -0.21 13.35 -3.47
C LEU A 15 -1.24 13.67 -2.38
N MET A 16 -1.28 12.87 -1.30
CA MET A 16 -2.26 13.03 -0.21
C MET A 16 -2.18 14.42 0.44
N GLY A 17 -0.98 14.84 0.86
CA GLY A 17 -0.78 16.17 1.43
C GLY A 17 -0.94 17.29 0.40
N ARG A 18 -0.55 17.05 -0.85
CA ARG A 18 -0.68 18.05 -1.94
C ARG A 18 -2.13 18.35 -2.29
N ALA A 19 -3.01 17.35 -2.28
CA ALA A 19 -4.44 17.54 -2.48
C ALA A 19 -5.03 18.40 -1.36
N GLY A 20 -4.74 18.03 -0.10
CA GLY A 20 -5.22 18.80 1.06
C GLY A 20 -4.68 20.24 1.10
N PHE A 21 -3.42 20.44 0.72
CA PHE A 21 -2.79 21.76 0.67
C PHE A 21 -3.49 22.74 -0.29
N VAL A 22 -4.09 22.25 -1.37
CA VAL A 22 -4.88 23.08 -2.31
C VAL A 22 -6.38 23.15 -1.93
N GLY A 23 -6.75 22.66 -0.74
CA GLY A 23 -8.11 22.65 -0.22
C GLY A 23 -8.96 21.44 -0.64
N ASP A 24 -8.40 20.47 -1.36
CA ASP A 24 -9.09 19.23 -1.75
C ASP A 24 -8.95 18.15 -0.66
N GLU A 25 -9.73 18.31 0.41
CA GLU A 25 -9.76 17.32 1.50
C GLU A 25 -10.37 15.98 1.09
N ILE A 26 -11.34 15.96 0.17
CA ILE A 26 -11.94 14.71 -0.30
C ILE A 26 -10.89 13.90 -1.07
N GLY A 27 -10.17 14.54 -1.99
CA GLY A 27 -9.06 13.92 -2.71
C GLY A 27 -7.97 13.43 -1.77
N SER A 28 -7.60 14.24 -0.77
CA SER A 28 -6.64 13.83 0.27
C SER A 28 -7.11 12.60 1.05
N ALA A 29 -8.38 12.55 1.48
CA ALA A 29 -8.95 11.42 2.19
C ALA A 29 -8.97 10.14 1.34
N VAL A 30 -9.34 10.24 0.05
CA VAL A 30 -9.34 9.10 -0.89
C VAL A 30 -7.93 8.53 -1.06
N ILE A 31 -6.93 9.38 -1.25
CA ILE A 31 -5.52 8.95 -1.39
C ILE A 31 -5.03 8.36 -0.04
N GLY A 32 -5.37 8.98 1.09
CA GLY A 32 -5.06 8.46 2.41
C GLY A 32 -5.60 7.05 2.64
N ALA A 33 -6.85 6.78 2.24
CA ALA A 33 -7.45 5.45 2.34
C ALA A 33 -6.74 4.41 1.43
N ARG A 34 -6.30 4.80 0.22
CA ARG A 34 -5.50 3.94 -0.67
C ARG A 34 -4.16 3.59 -0.04
N LEU A 35 -3.46 4.59 0.53
CA LEU A 35 -2.20 4.39 1.26
C LEU A 35 -2.38 3.42 2.43
N VAL A 36 -3.42 3.59 3.26
CA VAL A 36 -3.73 2.66 4.36
C VAL A 36 -3.95 1.24 3.84
N ARG A 37 -4.73 1.07 2.77
CA ARG A 37 -4.96 -0.24 2.15
C ARG A 37 -3.66 -0.88 1.67
N ASP A 38 -2.77 -0.13 1.03
CA ASP A 38 -1.51 -0.67 0.51
C ASP A 38 -0.49 -0.96 1.62
N ILE A 39 -0.47 -0.18 2.71
CA ILE A 39 0.25 -0.52 3.95
C ILE A 39 -0.24 -1.87 4.50
N MET A 40 -1.56 -2.05 4.65
CA MET A 40 -2.13 -3.30 5.16
C MET A 40 -1.77 -4.50 4.27
N ARG A 41 -1.78 -4.33 2.95
CA ARG A 41 -1.36 -5.38 2.01
C ARG A 41 0.12 -5.73 2.16
N LEU A 42 0.99 -4.74 2.36
CA LEU A 42 2.39 -5.01 2.65
C LEU A 42 2.56 -5.81 3.95
N CYS A 43 1.82 -5.48 5.01
CA CYS A 43 1.84 -6.26 6.25
C CYS A 43 1.47 -7.73 6.02
N PHE A 44 0.41 -8.01 5.26
CA PHE A 44 0.04 -9.39 4.87
C PHE A 44 1.20 -10.10 4.17
N LEU A 45 1.81 -9.45 3.17
CA LEU A 45 2.92 -10.01 2.41
C LEU A 45 4.15 -10.27 3.29
N MET A 46 4.51 -9.32 4.15
CA MET A 46 5.68 -9.43 5.05
C MET A 46 5.48 -10.52 6.11
N GLU A 47 4.25 -10.73 6.57
CA GLU A 47 3.90 -11.86 7.44
C GLU A 47 3.65 -13.18 6.68
N LYS A 48 3.87 -13.20 5.35
CA LYS A 48 3.66 -14.36 4.48
C LYS A 48 2.25 -14.95 4.59
N ARG A 49 1.24 -14.09 4.76
CA ARG A 49 -0.19 -14.46 4.79
C ARG A 49 -0.92 -13.87 3.60
N TYR A 50 -1.79 -14.64 2.97
CA TYR A 50 -2.63 -14.13 1.89
C TYR A 50 -3.70 -13.17 2.45
N ALA A 51 -3.89 -12.03 1.78
CA ALA A 51 -5.01 -11.15 2.07
C ALA A 51 -6.33 -11.87 1.73
N PRO A 52 -7.35 -11.82 2.61
CA PRO A 52 -8.61 -12.49 2.37
C PRO A 52 -9.48 -11.71 1.37
N TYR A 53 -10.66 -12.26 1.08
CA TYR A 53 -11.75 -11.54 0.42
C TYR A 53 -11.97 -10.14 1.05
N PRO A 54 -12.16 -9.06 0.24
CA PRO A 54 -12.17 -7.68 0.72
C PRO A 54 -13.11 -7.40 1.92
N LYS A 55 -14.26 -8.07 2.00
CA LYS A 55 -15.19 -7.95 3.15
C LYS A 55 -14.51 -8.21 4.50
N TRP A 56 -13.54 -9.13 4.53
CA TRP A 56 -12.87 -9.56 5.76
C TRP A 56 -11.48 -8.96 5.93
N PHE A 57 -11.10 -8.02 5.06
CA PHE A 57 -9.74 -7.49 5.01
C PHE A 57 -9.29 -6.90 6.35
N GLY A 58 -10.10 -6.01 6.94
CA GLY A 58 -9.83 -5.44 8.26
C GLY A 58 -9.82 -6.48 9.38
N THR A 59 -10.80 -7.38 9.41
CA THR A 59 -10.89 -8.44 10.43
C THR A 59 -9.69 -9.39 10.40
N ALA A 60 -9.22 -9.78 9.21
CA ALA A 60 -8.03 -10.62 9.09
C ALA A 60 -6.74 -9.83 9.37
N PHE A 61 -6.69 -8.54 9.03
CA PHE A 61 -5.55 -7.69 9.34
C PHE A 61 -5.32 -7.63 10.85
N GLN A 62 -6.38 -7.51 11.65
CA GLN A 62 -6.27 -7.51 13.12
C GLN A 62 -5.74 -8.84 13.70
N LYS A 63 -5.65 -9.91 12.89
CA LYS A 63 -5.03 -11.19 13.29
C LYS A 63 -3.53 -11.28 12.97
N LEU A 64 -2.97 -10.27 12.31
CA LEU A 64 -1.53 -10.18 12.04
C LEU A 64 -0.75 -9.85 13.32
N HIS A 65 0.49 -10.32 13.43
CA HIS A 65 1.35 -10.02 14.58
C HIS A 65 1.69 -8.53 14.66
N CYS A 66 1.76 -7.85 13.52
CA CYS A 66 2.05 -6.41 13.45
C CYS A 66 0.85 -5.52 13.78
N ALA A 67 -0.37 -6.05 13.81
CA ALA A 67 -1.58 -5.24 13.96
C ALA A 67 -1.55 -4.34 15.22
N PRO A 68 -1.17 -4.84 16.42
CA PRO A 68 -1.06 -4.00 17.61
C PRO A 68 -0.08 -2.83 17.48
N LEU A 69 0.91 -2.93 16.58
CA LEU A 69 1.93 -1.89 16.37
C LEU A 69 1.47 -0.77 15.44
N ILE A 70 0.46 -1.03 14.59
CA ILE A 70 0.15 -0.15 13.46
C ILE A 70 -1.33 0.25 13.37
N SER A 71 -2.27 -0.58 13.86
CA SER A 71 -3.71 -0.38 13.67
C SER A 71 -4.20 0.99 14.14
N LYS A 72 -3.77 1.45 15.33
CA LYS A 72 -4.16 2.77 15.85
C LYS A 72 -3.80 3.92 14.90
N ASN A 73 -2.63 3.86 14.27
CA ASN A 73 -2.17 4.89 13.34
C ASN A 73 -2.99 4.88 12.05
N LEU A 74 -3.31 3.68 11.53
CA LEU A 74 -4.15 3.52 10.34
C LEU A 74 -5.59 3.98 10.59
N GLU A 75 -6.18 3.59 11.72
CA GLU A 75 -7.52 4.00 12.14
C GLU A 75 -7.60 5.53 12.31
N SER A 76 -6.61 6.13 12.98
CA SER A 76 -6.55 7.58 13.16
C SER A 76 -6.38 8.33 11.84
N SER A 77 -5.61 7.78 10.89
CA SER A 77 -5.46 8.32 9.54
C SER A 77 -6.78 8.29 8.77
N LEU A 78 -7.52 7.17 8.83
CA LEU A 78 -8.83 7.03 8.20
C LEU A 78 -9.89 7.96 8.80
N ALA A 79 -9.82 8.22 10.10
CA ALA A 79 -10.74 9.11 10.81
C ALA A 79 -10.36 10.60 10.74
N ALA A 80 -9.17 10.94 10.23
CA ALA A 80 -8.69 12.31 10.19
C ALA A 80 -9.52 13.18 9.24
N ILE A 81 -9.93 14.35 9.73
CA ILE A 81 -10.68 15.35 8.96
C ILE A 81 -9.74 16.19 8.08
N SER A 82 -8.53 16.50 8.56
CA SER A 82 -7.56 17.31 7.82
C SER A 82 -6.37 16.48 7.32
N TRP A 83 -5.78 16.92 6.21
CA TRP A 83 -4.61 16.27 5.62
C TRP A 83 -3.38 16.30 6.54
N GLU A 84 -3.21 17.33 7.36
CA GLU A 84 -2.09 17.44 8.30
C GLU A 84 -2.17 16.34 9.37
N VAL A 85 -3.35 16.16 9.97
CA VAL A 85 -3.59 15.11 10.97
C VAL A 85 -3.37 13.74 10.32
N ARG A 86 -3.92 13.53 9.13
CA ARG A 86 -3.76 12.30 8.34
C ARG A 86 -2.29 11.97 8.08
N GLN A 87 -1.50 12.97 7.70
CA GLN A 87 -0.07 12.84 7.48
C GLN A 87 0.67 12.44 8.76
N GLN A 88 0.37 13.09 9.89
CA GLN A 88 0.99 12.76 11.16
C GLN A 88 0.67 11.34 11.63
N CYS A 89 -0.53 10.84 11.33
CA CYS A 89 -0.91 9.46 11.63
C CYS A 89 -0.22 8.45 10.68
N LEU A 90 0.00 8.79 9.41
CA LEU A 90 0.65 7.88 8.45
C LEU A 90 2.16 7.74 8.68
N LYS A 91 2.83 8.78 9.16
CA LYS A 91 4.26 8.77 9.48
C LYS A 91 4.70 7.53 10.28
N PRO A 92 4.17 7.26 11.50
CA PRO A 92 4.60 6.10 12.29
C PRO A 92 4.21 4.76 11.64
N ALA A 93 3.17 4.73 10.79
CA ALA A 93 2.81 3.54 10.04
C ALA A 93 3.88 3.21 8.97
N TYR A 94 4.37 4.22 8.24
CA TYR A 94 5.47 4.09 7.29
C TYR A 94 6.74 3.56 7.94
N GLU A 95 7.16 4.16 9.04
CA GLU A 95 8.36 3.74 9.76
C GLU A 95 8.22 2.29 10.29
N THR A 96 7.00 1.89 10.65
CA THR A 96 6.72 0.52 11.10
C THR A 96 6.86 -0.50 9.98
N ILE A 97 6.32 -0.24 8.79
CA ILE A 97 6.48 -1.16 7.66
C ILE A 97 7.92 -1.21 7.13
N ALA A 98 8.69 -0.12 7.23
CA ALA A 98 10.11 -0.12 6.90
C ALA A 98 10.91 -1.02 7.87
N ARG A 99 10.68 -0.87 9.18
CA ARG A 99 11.24 -1.77 10.20
C ARG A 99 10.88 -3.23 9.95
N MET A 100 9.62 -3.50 9.59
CA MET A 100 9.18 -4.85 9.28
C MET A 100 9.92 -5.41 8.06
N HIS A 101 10.12 -4.62 7.01
CA HIS A 101 10.88 -5.05 5.83
C HIS A 101 12.32 -5.37 6.17
N ASN A 102 13.02 -4.50 6.91
CA ASN A 102 14.41 -4.75 7.30
C ASN A 102 14.56 -6.02 8.14
N LYS A 103 13.58 -6.34 9.00
CA LYS A 103 13.54 -7.59 9.78
C LYS A 103 13.36 -8.85 8.94
N LEU A 104 12.93 -8.74 7.68
CA LEU A 104 12.84 -9.90 6.79
C LEU A 104 14.19 -10.32 6.22
N HIS A 105 15.22 -9.46 6.30
CA HIS A 105 16.56 -9.72 5.75
C HIS A 105 16.56 -10.12 4.26
N ILE A 106 15.60 -9.59 3.49
CA ILE A 106 15.48 -9.85 2.04
C ILE A 106 16.26 -8.84 1.19
N THR A 107 16.73 -7.75 1.81
CA THR A 107 17.61 -6.72 1.23
C THR A 107 18.64 -6.32 2.28
N ASP A 108 19.66 -5.56 1.88
CA ASP A 108 20.47 -4.83 2.86
C ASP A 108 19.58 -3.84 3.65
N PRO A 109 19.94 -3.47 4.90
CA PRO A 109 19.14 -2.57 5.71
C PRO A 109 18.95 -1.20 5.04
N LEU A 110 17.69 -0.76 4.93
CA LEU A 110 17.33 0.54 4.36
C LEU A 110 16.91 1.53 5.44
N ASN A 111 16.81 2.82 5.09
CA ASN A 111 16.39 3.87 6.03
C ASN A 111 14.92 3.67 6.46
N GLU A 112 14.70 3.68 7.77
CA GLU A 112 13.39 3.44 8.41
C GLU A 112 12.68 4.72 8.86
N THR A 113 13.29 5.89 8.62
CA THR A 113 12.83 7.17 9.15
C THR A 113 12.19 8.03 8.06
N THR A 114 11.07 8.66 8.43
CA THR A 114 10.47 9.70 7.60
C THR A 114 11.26 10.99 7.68
N ARG A 115 11.26 11.76 6.59
CA ARG A 115 11.92 13.07 6.50
C ARG A 115 10.97 14.12 5.93
N SER A 116 11.21 15.39 6.28
CA SER A 116 10.53 16.50 5.64
C SER A 116 10.94 16.59 4.16
N PHE A 117 9.99 16.82 3.27
CA PHE A 117 10.22 16.97 1.83
C PHE A 117 10.45 18.44 1.48
N HIS A 118 11.72 18.86 1.46
CA HIS A 118 12.15 20.24 1.23
C HIS A 118 11.50 21.24 2.21
N GLU A 119 11.57 22.55 1.95
CA GLU A 119 10.99 23.64 2.77
C GLU A 119 9.45 23.61 2.89
N ARG A 120 8.80 22.48 2.57
CA ARG A 120 7.35 22.31 2.60
C ARG A 120 6.93 21.41 3.76
N GLN A 121 5.67 21.56 4.16
CA GLN A 121 5.03 20.90 5.30
C GLN A 121 4.76 19.40 5.10
N PHE A 122 5.31 18.79 4.03
CA PHE A 122 5.02 17.41 3.65
C PHE A 122 6.06 16.44 4.19
N ILE A 123 5.60 15.29 4.69
CA ILE A 123 6.45 14.21 5.21
C ILE A 123 6.48 13.08 4.19
N VAL A 124 7.68 12.67 3.77
CA VAL A 124 7.88 11.53 2.87
C VAL A 124 8.93 10.57 3.43
N MET A 125 8.86 9.31 3.02
CA MET A 125 9.96 8.35 3.17
C MET A 125 10.39 7.91 1.78
N SER A 126 11.65 7.53 1.58
CA SER A 126 12.13 7.05 0.28
C SER A 126 11.63 5.62 0.02
N MET A 127 10.34 5.44 -0.26
CA MET A 127 9.70 4.13 -0.43
C MET A 127 10.19 3.42 -1.68
N GLY A 128 10.55 4.19 -2.72
CA GLY A 128 11.14 3.68 -3.96
C GLY A 128 12.40 2.83 -3.74
N ALA A 129 13.21 3.17 -2.72
CA ALA A 129 14.43 2.43 -2.41
C ALA A 129 14.15 0.97 -1.98
N PHE A 130 13.03 0.72 -1.29
CA PHE A 130 12.62 -0.63 -0.93
C PHE A 130 12.25 -1.45 -2.16
N SER A 131 11.51 -0.86 -3.10
CA SER A 131 11.15 -1.52 -4.36
C SER A 131 12.39 -1.85 -5.18
N GLU A 132 13.30 -0.90 -5.35
CA GLU A 132 14.53 -1.06 -6.11
C GLU A 132 15.42 -2.15 -5.51
N ALA A 133 15.65 -2.11 -4.19
CA ALA A 133 16.47 -3.11 -3.51
C ALA A 133 15.88 -4.52 -3.62
N ILE A 134 14.54 -4.67 -3.59
CA ILE A 134 13.90 -5.99 -3.82
C ILE A 134 14.16 -6.45 -5.26
N LEU A 135 13.95 -5.59 -6.26
CA LEU A 135 14.12 -5.95 -7.67
C LEU A 135 15.56 -6.39 -7.97
N GLN A 136 16.56 -5.78 -7.35
CA GLN A 136 17.96 -6.16 -7.47
C GLN A 136 18.28 -7.56 -6.93
N LYS A 137 17.45 -8.11 -6.02
CA LYS A 137 17.63 -9.46 -5.45
C LYS A 137 16.88 -10.55 -6.22
N ILE A 138 16.11 -10.19 -7.25
CA ILE A 138 15.41 -11.16 -8.09
C ILE A 138 16.39 -11.64 -9.17
N GLU A 139 16.98 -12.81 -8.97
CA GLU A 139 17.94 -13.44 -9.90
C GLU A 139 17.29 -14.43 -10.88
N ASP A 140 15.96 -14.50 -10.94
CA ASP A 140 15.25 -15.50 -11.73
C ASP A 140 15.29 -15.17 -13.25
N PRO A 141 15.95 -16.00 -14.09
CA PRO A 141 15.99 -15.81 -15.54
C PRO A 141 14.61 -15.93 -16.21
N GLN A 142 13.63 -16.51 -15.53
CA GLN A 142 12.24 -16.67 -15.99
C GLN A 142 11.32 -15.55 -15.50
N ALA A 143 11.81 -14.63 -14.66
CA ALA A 143 11.04 -13.46 -14.26
C ALA A 143 11.00 -12.47 -15.43
N GLU A 144 9.99 -12.60 -16.30
CA GLU A 144 9.70 -11.57 -17.27
C GLU A 144 9.42 -10.24 -16.55
N PRO A 145 10.08 -9.13 -16.94
CA PRO A 145 9.79 -7.84 -16.36
C PRO A 145 8.33 -7.50 -16.62
N LEU A 146 7.53 -7.41 -15.55
CA LEU A 146 6.15 -6.96 -15.64
C LEU A 146 6.14 -5.56 -16.27
N PRO A 147 5.27 -5.30 -17.26
CA PRO A 147 5.19 -3.98 -17.88
C PRO A 147 4.90 -2.93 -16.80
N GLN A 148 5.81 -1.94 -16.68
CA GLN A 148 5.75 -0.87 -15.68
C GLN A 148 4.51 0.03 -15.81
N SER A 149 3.70 -0.16 -16.85
CA SER A 149 2.43 0.54 -17.08
C SER A 149 1.28 -0.46 -17.16
N ARG A 150 0.50 -0.59 -16.09
CA ARG A 150 -0.89 -1.11 -16.12
C ARG A 150 -1.60 -0.96 -14.77
N GLU A 151 -1.76 0.28 -14.31
CA GLU A 151 -2.85 0.61 -13.38
C GLU A 151 -4.15 1.04 -14.08
N SER A 152 -4.24 1.02 -15.41
CA SER A 152 -5.48 1.42 -16.11
C SER A 152 -6.43 0.28 -16.53
N ALA A 153 -6.14 -1.00 -16.27
CA ALA A 153 -6.91 -2.09 -16.90
C ALA A 153 -7.45 -3.21 -15.99
N LEU A 154 -7.31 -3.14 -14.66
CA LEU A 154 -7.82 -4.21 -13.77
C LEU A 154 -8.59 -3.70 -12.55
N SER A 155 -9.29 -2.58 -12.69
CA SER A 155 -10.54 -2.39 -11.96
C SER A 155 -11.68 -2.67 -12.92
N THR A 156 -12.49 -3.68 -12.60
CA THR A 156 -13.79 -3.97 -13.24
C THR A 156 -13.68 -4.80 -14.55
N ASN A 157 -14.26 -6.00 -14.56
CA ASN A 157 -14.66 -6.81 -15.75
C ASN A 157 -13.81 -7.98 -16.30
N LEU A 158 -13.04 -8.73 -15.51
CA LEU A 158 -12.58 -10.07 -15.97
C LEU A 158 -12.95 -11.26 -15.05
N ALA A 159 -13.30 -11.03 -13.78
CA ALA A 159 -13.81 -12.11 -12.92
C ALA A 159 -15.32 -12.40 -13.13
N THR A 160 -16.09 -11.46 -13.67
CA THR A 160 -17.52 -11.65 -13.95
C THR A 160 -17.77 -12.33 -15.30
N ALA A 161 -16.90 -12.12 -16.29
CA ALA A 161 -17.08 -12.69 -17.64
C ALA A 161 -16.85 -14.21 -17.71
N LEU A 162 -16.05 -14.77 -16.80
CA LEU A 162 -15.77 -16.22 -16.78
C LEU A 162 -16.76 -17.03 -15.93
N ILE A 163 -17.58 -16.38 -15.09
CA ILE A 163 -18.66 -17.06 -14.34
C ILE A 163 -19.96 -17.12 -15.16
N TYR A 164 -20.20 -16.15 -16.05
CA TYR A 164 -21.40 -16.12 -16.90
C TYR A 164 -21.30 -16.93 -18.20
N SER A 165 -20.11 -17.33 -18.67
CA SER A 165 -19.97 -18.20 -19.85
C SER A 165 -20.02 -19.70 -19.53
N ALA A 166 -20.16 -20.09 -18.26
CA ALA A 166 -20.27 -21.49 -17.82
C ALA A 166 -21.73 -21.94 -17.58
N ILE A 167 -22.72 -21.06 -17.83
CA ILE A 167 -24.14 -21.39 -17.76
C ILE A 167 -24.74 -21.04 -19.12
N GLY A 168 -24.68 -21.99 -20.05
CA GLY A 168 -25.38 -21.91 -21.33
C GLY A 168 -26.90 -21.87 -21.15
N PRO A 169 -27.64 -21.42 -22.18
CA PRO A 169 -29.09 -21.26 -22.11
C PRO A 169 -29.76 -22.64 -22.09
N GLY A 170 -30.45 -22.96 -21.01
CA GLY A 170 -31.19 -24.21 -20.85
C GLY A 170 -32.64 -23.94 -20.45
N ASP A 171 -33.50 -23.86 -21.46
CA ASP A 171 -34.89 -24.30 -21.52
C ASP A 171 -35.87 -24.04 -20.35
N ARG A 172 -36.92 -23.27 -20.73
CA ARG A 172 -38.31 -23.15 -20.21
C ARG A 172 -38.59 -22.25 -19.03
#